data_AF-A0A3N5PJ05-F1
#
_entry.id   AF-A0A3N5PJ05-F1
#
_cell.length_a   1.000
_cell.length_b   1.000
_cell.length_c   1.000
_cell.angle_alpha   90.00
_cell.angle_beta   90.00
_cell.angle_gamma   90.00
#
_symmetry.space_group_name_H-M   'P 1'
#
loop_
_entity.id
_entity.type
_entity.pdbx_description
1 polymer ?
#
loop_
_entity_poly.entity_id
_entity_poly.type
_entity_poly.pdbx_seq_one_letter_code
_entity_poly.pdbx_strand_id
1 'polypeptide(L)'
;MDWSRFDAAFAECYSSDMGAPAKSVRLMVGLHYLKYAFNETDESVVARWVENPYWQYFCGYTHMQHVCPIHPTCMTKWRHRVGDARLAEMLAETIDLAVRQKHLPEKDLQRVIVDTTVQEKNITHPTDSKLLFRAIVKLAQAARREGITLRQTYVRVGKFGAIRAARYAHAKQFGRMQRENRRLKTYVGRLIRDIRRKAAGVSDKLAKLLELAERLICQQPQDKNKLYSLHEPDVRCIAKGKAHKRYEFGQKVSVATTNRGNWIVATMMVPGNPYDGHTLAGTLAAVETITGIAVA
;
A
#
# COMPACT_ATOMS: atom_id res chain seq x y z
N MET A 1 22.19 -17.77 3.17
CA MET A 1 21.87 -16.36 3.48
C MET A 1 22.89 -15.82 4.44
N ASP A 2 23.37 -14.62 4.15
CA ASP A 2 24.19 -13.82 5.04
C ASP A 2 23.29 -13.08 6.04
N TRP A 3 23.12 -13.64 7.24
CA TRP A 3 22.27 -13.02 8.27
C TRP A 3 22.93 -11.77 8.88
N SER A 4 24.26 -11.74 8.95
CA SER A 4 25.03 -10.59 9.45
C SER A 4 24.81 -9.34 8.62
N ARG A 5 24.63 -9.48 7.30
CA ARG A 5 24.26 -8.38 6.41
C ARG A 5 22.96 -7.72 6.85
N PHE A 6 21.95 -8.50 7.19
CA PHE A 6 20.67 -7.96 7.65
C PHE A 6 20.78 -7.29 9.02
N ASP A 7 21.57 -7.87 9.94
CA ASP A 7 21.80 -7.25 11.25
C ASP A 7 22.47 -5.87 11.09
N ALA A 8 23.45 -5.75 10.20
CA ALA A 8 24.11 -4.47 9.89
C ALA A 8 23.15 -3.48 9.20
N ALA A 9 22.45 -3.92 8.15
CA ALA A 9 21.53 -3.07 7.37
C ALA A 9 20.35 -2.53 8.21
N PHE A 10 19.88 -3.31 9.18
CA PHE A 10 18.75 -2.94 10.02
C PHE A 10 19.16 -2.44 11.41
N ALA A 11 20.45 -2.37 11.76
CA ALA A 11 20.91 -1.97 13.08
C ALA A 11 20.29 -0.65 13.56
N GLU A 12 20.27 0.38 12.70
CA GLU A 12 19.72 1.71 13.00
C GLU A 12 18.20 1.71 13.22
N CYS A 13 17.49 0.68 12.76
CA CYS A 13 16.05 0.53 13.00
C CYS A 13 15.76 0.04 14.42
N TYR A 14 16.77 -0.38 15.17
CA TYR A 14 16.65 -1.04 16.46
C TYR A 14 17.34 -0.18 17.52
N SER A 15 16.67 -0.01 18.67
CA SER A 15 17.27 0.64 19.84
C SER A 15 17.55 -0.43 20.88
N SER A 16 18.77 -0.43 21.43
CA SER A 16 19.17 -1.32 22.53
C SER A 16 18.54 -0.89 23.86
N ASP A 17 18.34 0.42 24.05
CA ASP A 17 18.13 0.99 25.39
C ASP A 17 16.70 1.53 25.59
N MET A 18 15.91 1.68 24.52
CA MET A 18 14.60 2.32 24.58
C MET A 18 13.45 1.37 24.20
N GLY A 19 12.57 1.12 25.17
CA GLY A 19 11.29 0.43 24.98
C GLY A 19 11.36 -1.09 25.09
N ALA A 20 10.32 -1.77 24.61
CA ALA A 20 10.27 -3.23 24.62
C ALA A 20 11.32 -3.82 23.67
N PRO A 21 12.07 -4.87 24.07
CA PRO A 21 13.09 -5.47 23.22
C PRO A 21 12.55 -5.85 21.85
N ALA A 22 13.25 -5.39 20.82
CA ALA A 22 12.87 -5.67 19.46
C ALA A 22 13.09 -7.16 19.14
N LYS A 23 12.24 -7.71 18.28
CA LYS A 23 12.33 -9.10 17.83
C LYS A 23 13.52 -9.28 16.90
N SER A 24 14.24 -10.39 17.03
CA SER A 24 15.45 -10.67 16.24
C SER A 24 15.22 -10.41 14.74
N VAL A 25 16.20 -9.77 14.09
CA VAL A 25 16.15 -9.46 12.65
C VAL A 25 15.94 -10.73 11.83
N ARG A 26 16.68 -11.81 12.13
CA ARG A 26 16.54 -13.10 11.44
C ARG A 26 15.11 -13.66 11.47
N LEU A 27 14.41 -13.57 12.61
CA LEU A 27 13.01 -13.96 12.69
C LEU A 27 12.14 -13.12 11.75
N MET A 28 12.28 -11.79 11.80
CA MET A 28 11.44 -10.88 11.02
C MET A 28 11.68 -11.04 9.52
N VAL A 29 12.93 -11.09 9.09
CA VAL A 29 13.34 -11.32 7.70
C VAL A 29 12.88 -12.70 7.24
N GLY A 30 13.12 -13.74 8.04
CA GLY A 30 12.74 -15.11 7.73
C GLY A 30 11.23 -15.28 7.52
N LEU A 31 10.40 -14.69 8.39
CA LEU A 31 8.95 -14.71 8.23
C LEU A 31 8.49 -14.01 6.94
N HIS A 32 9.15 -12.92 6.52
CA HIS A 32 8.81 -12.25 5.27
C HIS A 32 9.19 -13.10 4.05
N TYR A 33 10.36 -13.74 4.02
CA TYR A 33 10.69 -14.65 2.92
C TYR A 33 9.73 -15.83 2.84
N LEU A 34 9.44 -16.48 3.97
CA LEU A 34 8.48 -17.59 4.02
C LEU A 34 7.10 -17.14 3.54
N LYS A 35 6.65 -15.96 3.98
CA LYS A 35 5.38 -15.39 3.57
C LYS A 35 5.27 -15.31 2.04
N TYR A 36 6.27 -14.71 1.38
CA TYR A 36 6.22 -14.52 -0.07
C TYR A 36 6.51 -15.81 -0.85
N ALA A 37 7.39 -16.67 -0.35
CA ALA A 37 7.70 -17.96 -0.98
C ALA A 37 6.50 -18.91 -0.98
N PHE A 38 5.67 -18.89 0.07
CA PHE A 38 4.51 -19.77 0.22
C PHE A 38 3.16 -19.07 -0.01
N ASN A 39 3.16 -17.81 -0.46
CA ASN A 39 1.96 -17.02 -0.72
C ASN A 39 1.00 -16.95 0.49
N GLU A 40 1.56 -16.65 1.66
CA GLU A 40 0.84 -16.60 2.94
C GLU A 40 0.46 -15.17 3.34
N THR A 41 -0.51 -15.04 4.24
CA THR A 41 -0.79 -13.77 4.95
C THR A 41 0.15 -13.60 6.15
N ASP A 42 0.16 -12.42 6.76
CA ASP A 42 0.94 -12.20 8.00
C ASP A 42 0.41 -13.13 9.13
N GLU A 43 -0.89 -13.41 9.15
CA GLU A 43 -1.52 -14.30 10.14
C GLU A 43 -1.19 -15.77 9.88
N SER A 44 -1.34 -16.23 8.64
CA SER A 44 -1.14 -17.65 8.32
C SER A 44 0.32 -18.06 8.35
N VAL A 45 1.27 -17.19 7.95
CA VAL A 45 2.70 -17.50 8.05
C VAL A 45 3.13 -17.69 9.51
N VAL A 46 2.61 -16.88 10.44
CA VAL A 46 2.91 -17.00 11.88
C VAL A 46 2.28 -18.26 12.47
N ALA A 47 1.07 -18.64 12.04
CA ALA A 47 0.43 -19.87 12.48
C ALA A 47 1.18 -21.12 11.97
N ARG A 48 1.47 -21.18 10.66
CA ARG A 48 2.22 -22.30 10.04
C ARG A 48 3.64 -22.43 10.56
N TRP A 49 4.26 -21.32 10.99
CA TRP A 49 5.58 -21.32 11.59
C TRP A 49 5.63 -22.18 12.86
N VAL A 50 4.56 -22.22 13.67
CA VAL A 50 4.51 -23.04 14.90
C VAL A 50 4.52 -24.53 14.57
N GLU A 51 3.90 -24.92 13.47
CA GLU A 51 3.76 -26.32 13.07
C GLU A 51 4.98 -26.85 12.29
N ASN A 52 5.90 -25.97 11.86
CA ASN A 52 6.97 -26.34 10.93
C ASN A 52 8.37 -26.10 11.51
N PRO A 53 9.07 -27.15 11.99
CA PRO A 53 10.43 -27.03 12.53
C PRO A 53 11.44 -26.40 11.57
N TYR A 54 11.30 -26.62 10.26
CA TYR A 54 12.20 -26.04 9.26
C TYR A 54 12.04 -24.52 9.17
N TRP A 55 10.81 -24.01 9.32
CA TRP A 55 10.54 -22.58 9.32
C TRP A 55 11.10 -21.92 10.58
N GLN A 56 11.00 -22.60 11.72
CA GLN A 56 11.59 -22.13 12.97
C GLN A 56 13.13 -22.09 12.89
N TYR A 57 13.73 -23.15 12.35
CA TYR A 57 15.17 -23.19 12.10
C TYR A 57 15.64 -22.09 11.15
N PHE A 58 14.91 -21.88 10.05
CA PHE A 58 15.19 -20.79 9.12
C PHE A 58 15.17 -19.43 9.83
N CYS A 59 14.18 -19.19 10.69
CA CYS A 59 14.05 -18.00 11.52
C CYS A 59 15.04 -17.90 12.71
N GLY A 60 15.93 -18.88 12.91
CA GLY A 60 17.02 -18.81 13.90
C GLY A 60 16.79 -19.55 15.20
N TYR A 61 15.77 -20.40 15.28
CA TYR A 61 15.48 -21.20 16.47
C TYR A 61 16.16 -22.56 16.37
N THR A 62 16.81 -22.98 17.46
CA THR A 62 17.51 -24.28 17.55
C THR A 62 16.63 -25.40 18.12
N HIS A 63 15.52 -25.04 18.76
CA HIS A 63 14.58 -25.96 19.40
C HIS A 63 13.15 -25.62 18.98
N MET A 64 12.32 -26.65 18.84
CA MET A 64 10.93 -26.50 18.45
C MET A 64 10.16 -25.68 19.50
N GLN A 65 9.51 -24.62 19.01
CA GLN A 65 8.60 -23.76 19.74
C GLN A 65 7.16 -24.17 19.43
N HIS A 66 6.31 -24.15 20.45
CA HIS A 66 4.89 -24.51 20.34
C HIS A 66 3.95 -23.30 20.42
N VAL A 67 4.51 -22.09 20.45
CA VAL A 67 3.76 -20.84 20.57
C VAL A 67 4.21 -19.86 19.47
N CYS A 68 3.28 -19.05 18.97
CA CYS A 68 3.58 -18.01 18.00
C CYS A 68 4.67 -17.05 18.53
N PRO A 69 5.71 -16.74 17.74
CA PRO A 69 6.85 -15.96 18.22
C PRO A 69 6.53 -14.45 18.31
N ILE A 70 5.51 -14.00 17.58
CA ILE A 70 5.01 -12.64 17.49
C ILE A 70 3.49 -12.62 17.25
N HIS A 71 2.86 -11.47 17.53
CA HIS A 71 1.55 -11.17 16.97
C HIS A 71 1.70 -10.75 15.49
N PRO A 72 0.84 -11.18 14.55
CA PRO A 72 0.98 -10.88 13.10
C PRO A 72 1.17 -9.39 12.77
N THR A 73 0.50 -8.50 13.51
CA THR A 73 0.65 -7.04 13.35
C THR A 73 2.09 -6.54 13.52
N CYS A 74 2.94 -7.28 14.23
CA CYS A 74 4.36 -6.96 14.37
C CYS A 74 5.08 -6.95 13.01
N MET A 75 4.68 -7.79 12.05
CA MET A 75 5.24 -7.78 10.69
C MET A 75 4.90 -6.48 9.95
N THR A 76 3.66 -6.02 10.06
CA THR A 76 3.25 -4.73 9.48
C THR A 76 4.02 -3.56 10.11
N LYS A 77 4.09 -3.52 11.45
CA LYS A 77 4.86 -2.49 12.17
C LYS A 77 6.34 -2.51 11.79
N TRP A 78 6.91 -3.69 11.59
CA TRP A 78 8.31 -3.84 11.20
C TRP A 78 8.59 -3.32 9.80
N ARG A 79 7.72 -3.61 8.81
CA ARG A 79 7.86 -3.02 7.46
C ARG A 79 7.85 -1.50 7.49
N HIS A 80 6.96 -0.90 8.28
CA HIS A 80 6.93 0.55 8.46
C HIS A 80 8.17 1.11 9.15
N ARG A 81 8.75 0.37 10.10
CA ARG A 81 9.96 0.75 10.82
C ARG A 81 11.20 0.70 9.92
N VAL A 82 11.33 -0.36 9.13
CA VAL A 82 12.49 -0.59 8.27
C VAL A 82 12.52 0.39 7.09
N GLY A 83 11.37 0.63 6.47
CA GLY A 83 11.25 1.48 5.29
C GLY A 83 11.59 0.74 3.99
N ASP A 84 11.25 1.37 2.87
CA ASP A 84 11.46 0.84 1.52
C ASP A 84 12.94 0.70 1.15
N ALA A 85 13.75 1.73 1.45
CA ALA A 85 15.18 1.73 1.14
C ALA A 85 15.91 0.52 1.73
N ARG A 86 15.69 0.23 3.02
CA ARG A 86 16.36 -0.90 3.68
C ARG A 86 15.73 -2.24 3.31
N LEU A 87 14.45 -2.30 2.93
CA LEU A 87 13.84 -3.54 2.42
C LEU A 87 14.47 -3.97 1.09
N ALA A 88 15.07 -3.06 0.32
CA ALA A 88 15.82 -3.41 -0.89
C ALA A 88 16.99 -4.34 -0.61
N GLU A 89 17.58 -4.30 0.59
CA GLU A 89 18.65 -5.23 1.01
C GLU A 89 18.19 -6.68 1.00
N MET A 90 16.91 -6.93 1.27
CA MET A 90 16.35 -8.29 1.17
C MET A 90 16.37 -8.80 -0.27
N LEU A 91 16.11 -7.92 -1.25
CA LEU A 91 16.18 -8.30 -2.65
C LEU A 91 17.64 -8.48 -3.08
N ALA A 92 18.52 -7.55 -2.69
CA ALA A 92 19.95 -7.60 -2.99
C ALA A 92 20.59 -8.91 -2.48
N GLU A 93 20.37 -9.28 -1.21
CA GLU A 93 20.90 -10.53 -0.66
C GLU A 93 20.31 -11.78 -1.35
N THR A 94 19.05 -11.71 -1.83
CA THR A 94 18.45 -12.82 -2.60
C THR A 94 19.14 -12.99 -3.95
N ILE A 95 19.45 -11.88 -4.63
CA ILE A 95 20.18 -11.87 -5.90
C ILE A 95 21.62 -12.36 -5.69
N ASP A 96 22.33 -11.84 -4.69
CA ASP A 96 23.71 -12.25 -4.37
C ASP A 96 23.79 -13.72 -3.96
N LEU A 97 22.79 -14.23 -3.24
CA LEU A 97 22.69 -15.65 -2.96
C LEU A 97 22.51 -16.47 -4.25
N ALA A 98 21.66 -16.03 -5.18
CA ALA A 98 21.45 -16.70 -6.45
C ALA A 98 22.72 -16.72 -7.32
N VAL A 99 23.49 -15.63 -7.31
CA VAL A 99 24.80 -15.54 -7.98
C VAL A 99 25.80 -16.51 -7.35
N ARG A 100 25.96 -16.47 -6.03
CA ARG A 100 26.87 -17.39 -5.28
C ARG A 100 26.54 -18.86 -5.52
N GLN A 101 25.25 -19.19 -5.59
CA GLN A 101 24.77 -20.56 -5.85
C GLN A 101 24.73 -20.93 -7.34
N LYS A 102 25.21 -20.05 -8.23
CA LYS A 102 25.24 -20.27 -9.69
C LYS A 102 23.86 -20.47 -10.33
N HIS A 103 22.80 -20.00 -9.68
CA HIS A 103 21.45 -19.96 -10.25
C HIS A 103 21.22 -18.73 -11.14
N LEU A 104 22.03 -17.68 -10.96
CA LEU A 104 21.99 -16.45 -11.73
C LEU A 104 23.41 -16.05 -12.17
N PRO A 105 23.76 -16.19 -13.46
CA PRO A 105 25.03 -15.70 -13.97
C PRO A 105 25.12 -14.18 -13.92
N GLU A 106 26.26 -13.61 -13.48
CA GLU A 106 26.45 -12.15 -13.40
C GLU A 106 26.26 -11.44 -14.75
N LYS A 107 26.63 -12.10 -15.86
CA LYS A 107 26.40 -11.59 -17.22
C LYS A 107 24.93 -11.31 -17.54
N ASP A 108 23.99 -12.01 -16.89
CA ASP A 108 22.56 -11.84 -17.14
C ASP A 108 22.02 -10.60 -16.39
N LEU A 109 22.76 -10.05 -15.43
CA LEU A 109 22.44 -8.81 -14.71
C LEU A 109 22.78 -7.55 -15.54
N GLN A 110 23.67 -7.66 -16.54
CA GLN A 110 24.08 -6.53 -17.39
C GLN A 110 23.00 -6.12 -18.40
N ARG A 111 22.01 -6.99 -18.68
CA ARG A 111 20.94 -6.73 -19.65
C ARG A 111 19.59 -7.02 -19.02
N VAL A 112 18.84 -5.95 -18.81
CA VAL A 112 17.52 -6.00 -18.16
C VAL A 112 16.42 -5.54 -19.11
N ILE A 113 15.22 -6.08 -18.90
CA ILE A 113 13.98 -5.62 -19.49
C ILE A 113 13.25 -4.84 -18.40
N VAL A 114 12.82 -3.63 -18.74
CA VAL A 114 12.08 -2.77 -17.82
C VAL A 114 10.64 -2.64 -18.29
N ASP A 115 9.72 -3.06 -17.44
CA ASP A 115 8.28 -2.92 -17.67
C ASP A 115 7.62 -2.15 -16.53
N THR A 116 6.59 -1.39 -16.88
CA THR A 116 5.77 -0.69 -15.89
C THR A 116 4.41 -1.37 -15.73
N THR A 117 4.03 -1.59 -14.48
CA THR A 117 2.74 -2.18 -14.08
C THR A 117 2.04 -1.28 -13.06
N VAL A 118 0.81 -1.64 -12.72
CA VAL A 118 0.05 -0.99 -11.66
C VAL A 118 -0.03 -1.93 -10.47
N GLN A 119 0.55 -1.53 -9.35
CA GLN A 119 0.30 -2.20 -8.08
C GLN A 119 -1.05 -1.72 -7.55
N GLU A 120 -2.08 -2.53 -7.79
CA GLU A 120 -3.42 -2.24 -7.28
C GLU A 120 -3.41 -2.14 -5.76
N LYS A 121 -4.02 -1.07 -5.26
CA LYS A 121 -4.23 -0.92 -3.83
C LYS A 121 -5.53 -1.64 -3.46
N ASN A 122 -5.57 -2.20 -2.26
CA ASN A 122 -6.78 -2.84 -1.73
C ASN A 122 -7.85 -1.79 -1.38
N ILE A 123 -8.42 -1.18 -2.41
CA ILE A 123 -9.50 -0.22 -2.30
C ILE A 123 -10.75 -0.79 -2.95
N THR A 124 -11.91 -0.38 -2.44
CA THR A 124 -13.15 -0.65 -3.15
C THR A 124 -13.19 0.15 -4.44
N HIS A 125 -13.73 -0.43 -5.53
CA HIS A 125 -13.90 0.27 -6.80
C HIS A 125 -14.52 1.67 -6.60
N PRO A 126 -13.85 2.75 -7.09
CA PRO A 126 -14.15 4.11 -6.70
C PRO A 126 -15.29 4.68 -7.54
N THR A 127 -16.52 4.60 -7.02
CA THR A 127 -17.65 5.34 -7.57
C THR A 127 -17.92 6.59 -6.74
N ASP A 128 -18.32 7.69 -7.38
CA ASP A 128 -18.58 8.97 -6.71
C ASP A 128 -19.56 8.82 -5.53
N SER A 129 -20.66 8.08 -5.75
CA SER A 129 -21.68 7.85 -4.73
C SER A 129 -21.13 7.11 -3.50
N LYS A 130 -20.28 6.09 -3.72
CA LYS A 130 -19.67 5.30 -2.65
C LYS A 130 -18.61 6.11 -1.91
N LEU A 131 -17.80 6.89 -2.63
CA LEU A 131 -16.76 7.73 -2.05
C LEU A 131 -17.35 8.86 -1.21
N LEU A 132 -18.39 9.55 -1.70
CA LEU A 132 -19.13 10.57 -0.95
C LEU A 132 -19.79 9.98 0.31
N PHE A 133 -20.41 8.80 0.22
CA PHE A 133 -20.96 8.14 1.39
C PHE A 133 -19.89 7.71 2.41
N ARG A 134 -18.74 7.20 1.95
CA ARG A 134 -17.58 6.91 2.81
C ARG A 134 -17.12 8.19 3.54
N ALA A 135 -17.13 9.35 2.88
CA ALA A 135 -16.80 10.62 3.51
C ALA A 135 -17.77 10.99 4.63
N ILE A 136 -19.09 10.85 4.39
CA ILE A 136 -20.13 11.07 5.42
C ILE A 136 -19.86 10.20 6.65
N VAL A 137 -19.61 8.90 6.45
CA VAL A 137 -19.35 7.96 7.55
C VAL A 137 -18.08 8.33 8.31
N LYS A 138 -16.98 8.65 7.60
CA LYS A 138 -15.69 8.99 8.22
C LYS A 138 -15.77 10.30 9.00
N LEU A 139 -16.41 11.34 8.45
CA LEU A 139 -16.62 12.62 9.13
C LEU A 139 -17.48 12.45 10.39
N ALA A 140 -18.57 11.67 10.31
CA ALA A 140 -19.41 11.40 11.47
C ALA A 140 -18.67 10.62 12.58
N GLN A 141 -17.84 9.64 12.20
CA GLN A 141 -17.01 8.89 13.14
C GLN A 141 -15.93 9.77 13.77
N ALA A 142 -15.29 10.64 12.98
CA ALA A 142 -14.26 11.55 13.48
C ALA A 142 -14.85 12.59 14.46
N ALA A 143 -15.99 13.20 14.09
CA ALA A 143 -16.71 14.11 14.99
C ALA A 143 -17.07 13.46 16.32
N ARG A 144 -17.56 12.20 16.31
CA ARG A 144 -17.86 11.45 17.54
C ARG A 144 -16.62 11.23 18.42
N ARG A 145 -15.46 10.92 17.81
CA ARG A 145 -14.21 10.72 18.56
C ARG A 145 -13.70 12.00 19.21
N GLU A 146 -13.96 13.15 18.59
CA GLU A 146 -13.59 14.46 19.12
C GLU A 146 -14.67 15.10 19.99
N GLY A 147 -15.73 14.36 20.33
CA GLY A 147 -16.82 14.88 21.17
C GLY A 147 -17.68 15.95 20.51
N ILE A 148 -17.61 16.11 19.18
CA ILE A 148 -18.37 17.12 18.45
C ILE A 148 -19.80 16.62 18.19
N THR A 149 -20.79 17.27 18.80
CA THR A 149 -22.21 16.99 18.56
C THR A 149 -22.66 17.57 17.22
N LEU A 150 -22.85 16.71 16.23
CA LEU A 150 -23.35 17.10 14.91
C LEU A 150 -24.85 17.40 14.93
N ARG A 151 -25.30 18.42 14.19
CA ARG A 151 -26.72 18.72 13.96
C ARG A 151 -27.42 17.54 13.29
N GLN A 152 -26.74 16.90 12.34
CA GLN A 152 -27.23 15.72 11.64
C GLN A 152 -26.03 14.94 11.07
N THR A 153 -26.01 13.63 11.27
CA THR A 153 -24.89 12.77 10.83
C THR A 153 -24.98 12.38 9.35
N TYR A 154 -26.17 12.47 8.75
CA TYR A 154 -26.48 12.03 7.38
C TYR A 154 -26.16 10.56 7.04
N VAL A 155 -25.73 9.74 7.99
CA VAL A 155 -25.29 8.34 7.73
C VAL A 155 -26.43 7.50 7.15
N ARG A 156 -27.62 7.54 7.75
CA ARG A 156 -28.79 6.78 7.28
C ARG A 156 -29.23 7.21 5.88
N VAL A 157 -29.46 8.51 5.68
CA VAL A 157 -29.93 9.05 4.40
C VAL A 157 -28.86 8.97 3.30
N GLY A 158 -27.59 9.11 3.66
CA GLY A 158 -26.45 8.94 2.77
C GLY A 158 -26.31 7.52 2.24
N LYS A 159 -26.56 6.51 3.10
CA LYS A 159 -26.59 5.10 2.69
C LYS A 159 -27.63 4.86 1.59
N PHE A 160 -28.86 5.32 1.81
CA PHE A 160 -29.93 5.18 0.81
C PHE A 160 -29.63 5.98 -0.47
N GLY A 161 -29.07 7.19 -0.35
CA GLY A 161 -28.65 7.98 -1.51
C GLY A 161 -27.60 7.26 -2.36
N ALA A 162 -26.59 6.66 -1.74
CA ALA A 162 -25.56 5.90 -2.45
C ALA A 162 -26.11 4.65 -3.15
N ILE A 163 -27.03 3.93 -2.49
CA ILE A 163 -27.72 2.76 -3.07
C ILE A 163 -28.55 3.19 -4.28
N ARG A 164 -29.34 4.27 -4.17
CA ARG A 164 -30.14 4.79 -5.29
C ARG A 164 -29.25 5.21 -6.46
N ALA A 165 -28.18 5.94 -6.20
CA ALA A 165 -27.22 6.33 -7.23
C ALA A 165 -26.66 5.11 -7.99
N ALA A 166 -26.28 4.04 -7.27
CA ALA A 166 -25.80 2.80 -7.88
C ALA A 166 -26.89 2.11 -8.73
N ARG A 167 -28.14 2.03 -8.23
CA ARG A 167 -29.27 1.47 -8.98
C ARG A 167 -29.58 2.27 -10.25
N TYR A 168 -29.54 3.59 -10.17
CA TYR A 168 -29.73 4.45 -11.34
C TYR A 168 -28.60 4.30 -12.36
N ALA A 169 -27.35 4.15 -11.91
CA ALA A 169 -26.22 3.87 -12.79
C ALA A 169 -26.41 2.54 -13.54
N HIS A 170 -26.81 1.48 -12.83
CA HIS A 170 -27.10 0.18 -13.43
C HIS A 170 -28.24 0.27 -14.46
N ALA A 171 -29.29 1.01 -14.15
CA ALA A 171 -30.40 1.25 -15.07
C ALA A 171 -30.11 2.30 -16.17
N LYS A 172 -28.86 2.76 -16.31
CA LYS A 172 -28.44 3.82 -17.26
C LYS A 172 -29.18 5.17 -17.10
N GLN A 173 -29.79 5.42 -15.94
CA GLN A 173 -30.49 6.66 -15.59
C GLN A 173 -29.52 7.71 -15.01
N PHE A 174 -28.53 8.13 -15.80
CA PHE A 174 -27.42 8.97 -15.33
C PHE A 174 -27.86 10.33 -14.76
N GLY A 175 -28.92 10.95 -15.30
CA GLY A 175 -29.47 12.19 -14.75
C GLY A 175 -29.95 12.04 -13.30
N ARG A 176 -30.61 10.93 -12.96
CA ARG A 176 -31.06 10.63 -11.59
C ARG A 176 -29.90 10.29 -10.67
N MET A 177 -28.94 9.51 -11.18
CA MET A 177 -27.68 9.24 -10.46
C MET A 177 -26.96 10.54 -10.08
N GLN A 178 -26.81 11.48 -11.03
CA GLN A 178 -26.14 12.75 -10.78
C GLN A 178 -26.89 13.61 -9.76
N ARG A 179 -28.22 13.59 -9.74
CA ARG A 179 -29.01 14.27 -8.69
C ARG A 179 -28.74 13.69 -7.31
N GLU A 180 -28.64 12.37 -7.17
CA GLU A 180 -28.26 11.73 -5.91
C GLU A 180 -26.81 12.06 -5.49
N ASN A 181 -25.86 12.06 -6.44
CA ASN A 181 -24.48 12.48 -6.15
C ASN A 181 -24.41 13.93 -5.65
N ARG A 182 -25.17 14.85 -6.27
CA ARG A 182 -25.27 16.25 -5.79
C ARG A 182 -25.84 16.33 -4.37
N ARG A 183 -26.85 15.51 -4.04
CA ARG A 183 -27.41 15.44 -2.67
C ARG A 183 -26.35 14.96 -1.66
N LEU A 184 -25.62 13.88 -1.98
CA LEU A 184 -24.54 13.36 -1.14
C LEU A 184 -23.42 14.38 -0.94
N LYS A 185 -23.02 15.08 -2.02
CA LYS A 185 -22.05 16.18 -1.99
C LYS A 185 -22.49 17.30 -1.04
N THR A 186 -23.76 17.68 -1.09
CA THR A 186 -24.34 18.66 -0.15
C THR A 186 -24.28 18.19 1.30
N TYR A 187 -24.53 16.90 1.58
CA TYR A 187 -24.41 16.37 2.94
C TYR A 187 -22.97 16.42 3.46
N VAL A 188 -22.00 16.04 2.65
CA VAL A 188 -20.56 16.17 2.98
C VAL A 188 -20.22 17.64 3.29
N GLY A 189 -20.62 18.58 2.42
CA GLY A 189 -20.37 20.00 2.64
C GLY A 189 -21.08 20.59 3.86
N ARG A 190 -22.24 20.04 4.28
CA ARG A 190 -22.90 20.41 5.55
C ARG A 190 -22.12 19.90 6.75
N LEU A 191 -21.65 18.65 6.71
CA LEU A 191 -20.85 18.05 7.77
C LEU A 191 -19.54 18.81 7.99
N ILE A 192 -18.81 19.13 6.91
CA ILE A 192 -17.57 19.90 6.99
C ILE A 192 -17.80 21.24 7.72
N ARG A 193 -18.85 21.98 7.32
CA ARG A 193 -19.19 23.28 7.94
C ARG A 193 -19.62 23.16 9.40
N ASP A 194 -20.42 22.15 9.74
CA ASP A 194 -20.88 21.93 11.12
C ASP A 194 -19.72 21.53 12.04
N ILE A 195 -18.82 20.66 11.56
CA ILE A 195 -17.60 20.27 12.28
C ILE A 195 -16.70 21.49 12.50
N ARG A 196 -16.37 22.23 11.44
CA ARG A 196 -15.51 23.43 11.54
C ARG A 196 -16.06 24.49 12.49
N ARG A 197 -17.38 24.67 12.53
CA ARG A 197 -18.02 25.63 13.44
C ARG A 197 -17.92 25.23 14.91
N LYS A 198 -17.92 23.92 15.21
CA LYS A 198 -18.00 23.39 16.58
C LYS A 198 -16.67 22.89 17.12
N ALA A 199 -15.68 22.70 16.26
CA ALA A 199 -14.35 22.29 16.68
C ALA A 199 -13.68 23.43 17.45
N ALA A 200 -13.49 23.26 18.76
CA ALA A 200 -12.71 24.16 19.59
C ALA A 200 -11.18 24.04 19.34
N GLY A 201 -10.77 22.93 18.73
CA GLY A 201 -9.44 22.63 18.21
C GLY A 201 -9.53 21.42 17.30
N VAL A 202 -8.78 21.40 16.20
CA VAL A 202 -8.84 20.33 15.19
C VAL A 202 -7.60 19.46 15.35
N SER A 203 -7.76 18.17 15.65
CA SER A 203 -6.62 17.25 15.64
C SER A 203 -6.05 17.13 14.22
N ASP A 204 -4.75 16.87 14.07
CA ASP A 204 -4.12 16.66 12.75
C ASP A 204 -4.86 15.61 11.90
N LYS A 205 -5.42 14.59 12.56
CA LYS A 205 -6.19 13.53 11.90
C LYS A 205 -7.50 14.05 11.35
N LEU A 206 -8.23 14.89 12.10
CA LEU A 206 -9.46 15.51 11.62
C LEU A 206 -9.16 16.57 10.55
N ALA A 207 -8.10 17.36 10.71
CA ALA A 207 -7.69 18.36 9.72
C ALA A 207 -7.45 17.72 8.35
N LYS A 208 -6.61 16.68 8.30
CA LYS A 208 -6.34 15.89 7.08
C LYS A 208 -7.62 15.28 6.48
N LEU A 209 -8.52 14.78 7.32
CA LEU A 209 -9.79 14.22 6.83
C LEU A 209 -10.70 15.31 6.23
N LEU A 210 -10.75 16.49 6.86
CA LEU A 210 -11.52 17.63 6.35
C LEU A 210 -10.95 18.12 5.01
N GLU A 211 -9.63 18.23 4.88
CA GLU A 211 -8.95 18.57 3.61
C GLU A 211 -9.28 17.58 2.49
N LEU A 212 -9.22 16.27 2.78
CA LEU A 212 -9.59 15.24 1.81
C LEU A 212 -11.07 15.30 1.43
N ALA A 213 -11.95 15.57 2.39
CA ALA A 213 -13.38 15.71 2.14
C ALA A 213 -13.70 16.97 1.32
N GLU A 214 -12.97 18.05 1.53
CA GLU A 214 -13.05 19.29 0.73
C GLU A 214 -12.58 19.07 -0.70
N ARG A 215 -11.40 18.47 -0.87
CA ARG A 215 -10.90 18.06 -2.19
C ARG A 215 -11.92 17.18 -2.92
N LEU A 216 -12.54 16.22 -2.22
CA LEU A 216 -13.56 15.33 -2.79
C LEU A 216 -14.80 16.09 -3.29
N ILE A 217 -15.27 17.11 -2.58
CA ILE A 217 -16.41 17.90 -3.05
C ILE A 217 -15.99 18.93 -4.11
N CYS A 218 -14.74 19.38 -4.16
CA CYS A 218 -14.31 20.33 -5.19
C CYS A 218 -13.96 19.64 -6.52
N GLN A 219 -13.53 18.37 -6.50
CA GLN A 219 -13.05 17.68 -7.68
C GLN A 219 -14.12 17.55 -8.80
N GLN A 220 -13.67 17.67 -10.04
CA GLN A 220 -14.45 17.57 -11.27
C GLN A 220 -14.12 16.29 -12.04
N PRO A 221 -14.94 15.91 -13.04
CA PRO A 221 -14.71 14.70 -13.83
C PRO A 221 -13.33 14.61 -14.49
N GLN A 222 -12.80 15.73 -14.99
CA GLN A 222 -11.57 15.82 -15.81
C GLN A 222 -10.30 16.21 -15.03
N ASP A 223 -10.36 16.27 -13.70
CA ASP A 223 -9.19 16.62 -12.91
C ASP A 223 -8.11 15.54 -13.02
N LYS A 224 -6.83 15.94 -13.10
CA LYS A 224 -5.69 15.02 -13.22
C LYS A 224 -5.41 14.22 -11.94
N ASN A 225 -5.64 14.83 -10.77
CA ASN A 225 -5.35 14.24 -9.46
C ASN A 225 -6.64 14.05 -8.66
N LYS A 226 -7.56 13.24 -9.18
CA LYS A 226 -8.81 12.92 -8.46
C LYS A 226 -8.55 12.03 -7.26
N LEU A 227 -9.37 12.23 -6.23
CA LEU A 227 -9.41 11.34 -5.09
C LEU A 227 -10.27 10.12 -5.44
N TYR A 228 -9.68 8.93 -5.34
CA TYR A 228 -10.36 7.66 -5.56
C TYR A 228 -10.65 6.92 -4.24
N SER A 229 -9.88 7.20 -3.19
CA SER A 229 -10.03 6.60 -1.86
C SER A 229 -9.67 7.61 -0.77
N LEU A 230 -10.46 7.65 0.31
CA LEU A 230 -10.18 8.51 1.46
C LEU A 230 -9.07 7.97 2.37
N HIS A 231 -8.84 6.66 2.37
CA HIS A 231 -7.79 6.05 3.21
C HIS A 231 -6.47 5.87 2.46
N GLU A 232 -6.50 5.93 1.13
CA GLU A 232 -5.34 5.85 0.24
C GLU A 232 -5.42 6.99 -0.79
N PRO A 233 -5.13 8.25 -0.39
CA PRO A 233 -5.31 9.42 -1.26
C PRO A 233 -4.34 9.48 -2.44
N ASP A 234 -3.27 8.68 -2.41
CA ASP A 234 -2.25 8.60 -3.45
C ASP A 234 -2.57 7.61 -4.56
N VAL A 235 -3.68 6.87 -4.46
CA VAL A 235 -4.17 6.03 -5.54
C VAL A 235 -4.41 6.86 -6.80
N ARG A 236 -4.00 6.32 -7.94
CA ARG A 236 -4.25 6.87 -9.27
C ARG A 236 -5.08 5.88 -10.09
N CYS A 237 -5.85 6.42 -11.02
CA CYS A 237 -6.50 5.66 -12.07
C CYS A 237 -5.55 5.59 -13.26
N ILE A 238 -5.07 4.41 -13.60
CA ILE A 238 -4.06 4.20 -14.63
C ILE A 238 -4.65 3.28 -15.71
N ALA A 239 -4.53 3.70 -16.97
CA ALA A 239 -4.90 2.88 -18.12
C ALA A 239 -3.63 2.33 -18.78
N LYS A 240 -3.49 1.00 -18.80
CA LYS A 240 -2.37 0.29 -19.43
C LYS A 240 -2.79 -0.48 -20.71
N GLY A 241 -4.00 -0.26 -21.21
CA GLY A 241 -4.50 -0.91 -22.43
C GLY A 241 -4.82 -2.40 -22.30
N LYS A 242 -4.95 -2.94 -21.07
CA LYS A 242 -5.31 -4.35 -20.86
C LYS A 242 -6.70 -4.64 -21.41
N ALA A 243 -6.82 -5.68 -22.24
CA ALA A 243 -8.07 -6.03 -22.93
C ALA A 243 -9.27 -6.25 -21.98
N HIS A 244 -9.03 -6.94 -20.86
CA HIS A 244 -10.07 -7.28 -19.88
C HIS A 244 -10.32 -6.17 -18.83
N LYS A 245 -9.44 -5.17 -18.74
CA LYS A 245 -9.49 -4.14 -17.70
C LYS A 245 -8.92 -2.81 -18.21
N ARG A 246 -9.82 -1.88 -18.52
CA ARG A 246 -9.44 -0.56 -19.05
C ARG A 246 -8.67 0.31 -18.05
N TYR A 247 -9.01 0.23 -16.77
CA TYR A 247 -8.46 1.07 -15.70
C TYR A 247 -8.12 0.25 -14.47
N GLU A 248 -6.96 0.55 -13.88
CA GLU A 248 -6.47 -0.02 -12.63
C GLU A 248 -6.32 1.10 -11.59
N PHE A 249 -6.61 0.79 -10.34
CA PHE A 249 -6.57 1.77 -9.25
C PHE A 249 -5.47 1.41 -8.27
N GLY A 250 -4.35 2.12 -8.36
CA GLY A 250 -3.17 1.80 -7.58
C GLY A 250 -2.07 2.82 -7.73
N GLN A 251 -0.84 2.36 -7.54
CA GLN A 251 0.37 3.13 -7.83
C GLN A 251 1.11 2.50 -9.01
N LYS A 252 1.75 3.33 -9.82
CA LYS A 252 2.62 2.82 -10.88
C LYS A 252 3.87 2.22 -10.25
N VAL A 253 4.28 1.06 -10.74
CA VAL A 253 5.51 0.38 -10.32
C VAL A 253 6.29 0.04 -11.57
N SER A 254 7.58 0.32 -11.55
CA SER A 254 8.53 -0.15 -12.56
C SER A 254 9.20 -1.40 -12.03
N VAL A 255 9.29 -2.43 -12.87
CA VAL A 255 9.90 -3.72 -12.56
C VAL A 255 10.97 -3.99 -13.60
N ALA A 256 12.18 -4.26 -13.13
CA ALA A 256 13.28 -4.71 -13.98
C ALA A 256 13.46 -6.21 -13.82
N THR A 257 13.47 -6.93 -14.94
CA THR A 257 13.79 -8.35 -15.00
C THR A 257 15.04 -8.59 -15.82
N THR A 258 15.77 -9.67 -15.54
CA THR A 258 16.86 -10.09 -16.42
C THR A 258 16.30 -10.49 -17.78
N ASN A 259 17.03 -10.17 -18.85
CA ASN A 259 16.65 -10.59 -20.20
C ASN A 259 16.63 -12.12 -20.36
N ARG A 260 17.46 -12.83 -19.56
CA ARG A 260 17.50 -14.29 -19.49
C ARG A 260 17.13 -14.73 -18.08
N GLY A 261 16.13 -15.61 -17.95
CA GLY A 261 15.78 -16.24 -16.68
C GLY A 261 14.73 -15.53 -15.81
N ASN A 262 14.11 -14.44 -16.27
CA ASN A 262 12.99 -13.75 -15.60
C ASN A 262 13.23 -13.39 -14.12
N TRP A 263 14.48 -13.20 -13.70
CA TRP A 263 14.79 -12.78 -12.34
C TRP A 263 14.41 -11.32 -12.17
N ILE A 264 13.61 -11.01 -11.15
CA ILE A 264 13.32 -9.63 -10.79
C ILE A 264 14.56 -9.07 -10.07
N VAL A 265 15.15 -8.04 -10.64
CA VAL A 265 16.42 -7.44 -10.15
C VAL A 265 16.22 -6.07 -9.52
N ALA A 266 15.14 -5.38 -9.87
CA ALA A 266 14.72 -4.17 -9.18
C ALA A 266 13.21 -3.98 -9.26
N THR A 267 12.66 -3.36 -8.23
CA THR A 267 11.30 -2.85 -8.24
C THR A 267 11.29 -1.45 -7.67
N MET A 268 10.63 -0.52 -8.35
CA MET A 268 10.57 0.88 -7.96
C MET A 268 9.14 1.38 -8.01
N MET A 269 8.63 1.88 -6.88
CA MET A 269 7.36 2.60 -6.85
C MET A 269 7.56 3.97 -7.51
N VAL A 270 6.70 4.28 -8.48
CA VAL A 270 6.77 5.53 -9.24
C VAL A 270 5.63 6.44 -8.78
N PRO A 271 5.93 7.57 -8.12
CA PRO A 271 4.90 8.47 -7.63
C PRO A 271 4.12 9.12 -8.77
N GLY A 272 2.80 9.22 -8.58
CA GLY A 272 1.89 9.78 -9.57
C GLY A 272 1.58 8.84 -10.74
N ASN A 273 1.52 9.41 -11.95
CA ASN A 273 1.28 8.65 -13.19
C ASN A 273 2.10 9.26 -14.34
N PRO A 274 3.44 9.23 -14.27
CA PRO A 274 4.29 9.74 -15.35
C PRO A 274 4.20 8.85 -16.60
N TYR A 275 4.65 9.37 -17.74
CA TYR A 275 4.83 8.56 -18.94
C TYR A 275 5.83 7.44 -18.70
N ASP A 276 5.60 6.25 -19.27
CA ASP A 276 6.37 5.05 -18.96
C ASP A 276 7.86 5.21 -19.28
N GLY A 277 8.20 5.91 -20.36
CA GLY A 277 9.60 6.19 -20.73
C GLY A 277 10.37 7.01 -19.68
N HIS A 278 9.68 7.84 -18.89
CA HIS A 278 10.33 8.63 -17.83
C HIS A 278 10.72 7.79 -16.61
N THR A 279 10.27 6.54 -16.54
CA THR A 279 10.60 5.63 -15.43
C THR A 279 11.90 4.85 -15.65
N LEU A 280 12.40 4.81 -16.89
CA LEU A 280 13.53 3.96 -17.28
C LEU A 280 14.80 4.32 -16.53
N ALA A 281 15.24 5.58 -16.57
CA ALA A 281 16.49 6.02 -15.95
C ALA A 281 16.54 5.72 -14.45
N GLY A 282 15.45 6.02 -13.71
CA GLY A 282 15.37 5.72 -12.29
C GLY A 282 15.36 4.22 -11.99
N THR A 283 14.75 3.41 -12.86
CA THR A 283 14.73 1.96 -12.70
C THR A 283 16.11 1.35 -12.94
N LEU A 284 16.83 1.82 -13.96
CA LEU A 284 18.20 1.37 -14.24
C LEU A 284 19.14 1.72 -13.09
N ALA A 285 19.06 2.94 -12.56
CA ALA A 285 19.83 3.33 -11.38
C ALA A 285 19.51 2.45 -10.15
N ALA A 286 18.24 2.07 -9.97
CA ALA A 286 17.86 1.13 -8.92
C ALA A 286 18.43 -0.28 -9.14
N VAL A 287 18.49 -0.77 -10.38
CA VAL A 287 19.15 -2.04 -10.71
C VAL A 287 20.62 -1.96 -10.32
N GLU A 288 21.35 -0.94 -10.78
CA GLU A 288 22.79 -0.78 -10.49
C GLU A 288 23.06 -0.68 -8.99
N THR A 289 22.19 -0.01 -8.25
CA THR A 289 22.30 0.10 -6.79
C THR A 289 22.09 -1.25 -6.09
N ILE A 290 21.11 -2.05 -6.55
CA ILE A 290 20.77 -3.33 -5.92
C ILE A 290 21.75 -4.43 -6.29
N THR A 291 22.19 -4.49 -7.56
CA THR A 291 23.05 -5.56 -8.08
C THR A 291 24.53 -5.23 -8.00
N GLY A 292 24.89 -3.95 -7.86
CA GLY A 292 26.28 -3.48 -7.95
C GLY A 292 26.89 -3.60 -9.36
N ILE A 293 26.09 -3.93 -10.38
CA ILE A 293 26.55 -4.17 -11.75
C ILE A 293 25.95 -3.11 -12.68
N ALA A 294 26.81 -2.46 -13.46
CA ALA A 294 26.39 -1.50 -14.48
C ALA A 294 25.55 -2.19 -15.57
N VAL A 295 24.44 -1.56 -15.94
CA VAL A 295 23.57 -2.05 -17.01
C VAL A 295 24.02 -1.47 -18.34
N ALA A 296 24.13 -2.33 -19.37
CA ALA A 296 24.57 -1.95 -20.72
C ALA A 296 23.42 -1.58 -21.66
#